data_AF-A0A1S3DQB3-F1
#
_entry.id   AF-A0A1S3DQB3-F1
#
_cell.length_a   1.000
_cell.length_b   1.000
_cell.length_c   1.000
_cell.angle_alpha   90.00
_cell.angle_beta   90.00
_cell.angle_gamma   90.00
#
_symmetry.space_group_name_H-M   'P 1'
#
loop_
_entity.id
_entity.type
_entity.pdbx_description
1 polymer ?
#
loop_
_entity_poly.entity_id
_entity_poly.type
_entity_poly.pdbx_seq_one_letter_code
_entity_poly.pdbx_strand_id
1 'polypeptide(L)'
;MHNRRCILTLLVSFICMYYVYNIQSVNIARSTTSSLLQYKNYCPDKIVTMFNSQGRLGNQMMDYATIYVVARELGYVGFLDNAHDNLNRIFKHIELPDLGEPCRTRLEKSHWDTTTGRKFLELSYNRSTNASDMAKVTASCDTVVFGHYEWVPVLFLKYLDELKFQFQFRDLFMNQALTTIDLVSRLYLGNTIPLLFVGVHVRRGDYQNHFNDLYHIKLLGPEFYVKAMEYFNDKYSDKHLVIFLAVTDDNDWR
;
A
#
# COMPACT_ATOMS: atom_id res chain seq x y z
N MET A 1 -32.84 -21.54 -31.09
CA MET A 1 -32.37 -20.20 -30.70
C MET A 1 -31.32 -20.39 -29.62
N HIS A 2 -30.05 -20.32 -30.02
CA HIS A 2 -28.90 -20.87 -29.30
C HIS A 2 -27.83 -19.79 -29.15
N ASN A 3 -27.25 -19.71 -27.95
CA ASN A 3 -25.91 -19.22 -27.64
C ASN A 3 -25.36 -17.98 -28.39
N ARG A 4 -25.40 -16.82 -27.71
CA ARG A 4 -24.33 -15.80 -27.79
C ARG A 4 -24.06 -15.17 -26.42
N ARG A 5 -23.48 -15.98 -25.53
CA ARG A 5 -22.53 -15.54 -24.49
C ARG A 5 -21.15 -15.99 -24.98
N CYS A 6 -20.27 -15.06 -25.34
CA CYS A 6 -18.83 -15.29 -25.54
C CYS A 6 -18.12 -14.05 -24.96
N ILE A 7 -17.63 -14.12 -23.73
CA ILE A 7 -16.24 -14.49 -23.37
C ILE A 7 -15.26 -13.44 -23.88
N LEU A 8 -15.04 -12.41 -23.06
CA LEU A 8 -13.89 -11.50 -23.13
C LEU A 8 -12.93 -11.76 -21.94
N THR A 9 -12.81 -13.02 -21.52
CA THR A 9 -12.02 -13.42 -20.33
C THR A 9 -10.63 -13.95 -20.69
N LEU A 10 -10.36 -14.25 -21.97
CA LEU A 10 -9.10 -14.88 -22.42
C LEU A 10 -8.05 -13.88 -22.93
N LEU A 11 -8.42 -12.69 -23.39
CA LEU A 11 -7.44 -11.70 -23.89
C LEU A 11 -6.82 -10.85 -22.77
N VAL A 12 -7.56 -10.55 -21.70
CA VAL A 12 -7.08 -9.76 -20.57
C VAL A 12 -6.13 -10.57 -19.67
N SER A 13 -6.35 -11.89 -19.56
CA SER A 13 -5.55 -12.82 -18.76
C SER A 13 -4.17 -13.09 -19.37
N PHE A 14 -4.06 -13.22 -20.70
CA PHE A 14 -2.76 -13.34 -21.38
C PHE A 14 -1.93 -12.06 -21.30
N ILE A 15 -2.56 -10.89 -21.37
CA ILE A 15 -1.85 -9.60 -21.22
C ILE A 15 -1.40 -9.43 -19.75
N CYS A 16 -2.21 -9.77 -18.75
CA CYS A 16 -1.78 -9.65 -17.36
C CYS A 16 -0.65 -10.64 -16.99
N MET A 17 -0.72 -11.90 -17.43
CA MET A 17 0.35 -12.87 -17.12
C MET A 17 1.66 -12.61 -17.88
N TYR A 18 1.60 -12.18 -19.15
CA TYR A 18 2.79 -11.83 -19.93
C TYR A 18 3.54 -10.62 -19.35
N TYR A 19 2.81 -9.66 -18.77
CA TYR A 19 3.42 -8.48 -18.17
C TYR A 19 3.93 -8.71 -16.74
N VAL A 20 3.28 -9.57 -15.93
CA VAL A 20 3.83 -9.98 -14.63
C VAL A 20 5.18 -10.69 -14.78
N TYR A 21 5.37 -11.47 -15.85
CA TYR A 21 6.64 -12.15 -16.13
C TYR A 21 7.72 -11.19 -16.67
N ASN A 22 7.36 -10.16 -17.45
CA ASN A 22 8.31 -9.17 -18.00
C ASN A 22 8.62 -7.99 -17.07
N ILE A 23 7.90 -7.82 -15.95
CA ILE A 23 8.25 -6.81 -14.93
C ILE A 23 9.56 -7.17 -14.20
N GLN A 24 10.02 -8.43 -14.27
CA GLN A 24 11.31 -8.84 -13.70
C GLN A 24 12.54 -8.39 -14.52
N SER A 25 12.36 -7.85 -15.74
CA SER A 25 13.48 -7.53 -16.66
C SER A 25 13.66 -6.04 -16.97
N VAL A 26 12.90 -5.13 -16.36
CA VAL A 26 13.04 -3.68 -16.60
C VAL A 26 14.13 -3.09 -15.69
N ASN A 27 15.33 -2.93 -16.25
CA ASN A 27 16.40 -2.12 -15.65
C ASN A 27 16.03 -0.63 -15.71
N ILE A 28 15.38 -0.13 -14.66
CA ILE A 28 15.15 1.31 -14.48
C ILE A 28 16.40 1.88 -13.80
N ALA A 29 17.07 2.81 -14.49
CA ALA A 29 18.19 3.55 -13.93
C ALA A 29 17.74 4.30 -12.66
N ARG A 30 18.37 3.99 -11.52
CA ARG A 30 18.12 4.66 -10.23
C ARG A 30 18.47 6.15 -10.35
N SER A 31 17.46 7.02 -10.33
CA SER A 31 17.67 8.45 -10.07
C SER A 31 18.04 8.60 -8.60
N THR A 32 19.30 8.94 -8.33
CA THR A 32 19.79 9.21 -6.98
C THR A 32 19.58 10.69 -6.67
N THR A 33 18.53 11.00 -5.90
CA THR A 33 18.35 12.33 -5.31
C THR A 33 19.40 12.55 -4.20
N SER A 34 19.84 13.79 -4.00
CA SER A 34 20.99 14.11 -3.12
C SER A 34 20.76 13.77 -1.64
N SER A 35 19.51 13.62 -1.20
CA SER A 35 19.15 13.18 0.16
C SER A 35 19.48 11.70 0.41
N LEU A 36 19.43 10.84 -0.62
CA LEU A 36 19.77 9.41 -0.50
C LEU A 36 21.29 9.20 -0.31
N LEU A 37 22.12 10.10 -0.83
CA LEU A 37 23.57 10.04 -0.67
C LEU A 37 24.02 10.34 0.77
N GLN A 38 23.26 11.16 1.51
CA GLN A 38 23.60 11.57 2.88
C GLN A 38 23.57 10.40 3.88
N TYR A 39 22.64 9.46 3.71
CA TYR A 39 22.42 8.36 4.67
C TYR A 39 23.10 7.05 4.29
N LYS A 40 23.77 6.99 3.14
CA LYS A 40 24.48 5.79 2.70
C LYS A 40 25.64 5.39 3.65
N ASN A 41 26.25 6.38 4.31
CA ASN A 41 27.42 6.20 5.18
C ASN A 41 27.21 6.69 6.62
N TYR A 42 26.01 7.13 6.98
CA TYR A 42 25.73 7.71 8.29
C TYR A 42 24.34 7.31 8.78
N CYS A 43 24.26 6.89 10.04
CA CYS A 43 22.99 6.65 10.70
C CYS A 43 22.71 7.75 11.73
N PRO A 44 21.62 8.52 11.59
CA PRO A 44 21.24 9.59 12.53
C PRO A 44 21.08 9.07 13.95
N ASP A 45 21.31 9.91 14.97
CA ASP A 45 21.20 9.45 16.36
C ASP A 45 19.78 9.09 16.77
N LYS A 46 18.81 9.84 16.25
CA LYS A 46 17.38 9.65 16.51
C LYS A 46 16.65 9.11 15.28
N ILE A 47 16.22 7.85 15.33
CA ILE A 47 15.61 7.17 14.18
C ILE A 47 14.27 6.51 14.50
N VAL A 48 13.43 6.40 13.47
CA VAL A 48 12.19 5.62 13.46
C VAL A 48 12.26 4.62 12.31
N THR A 49 12.01 3.35 12.56
CA THR A 49 11.99 2.32 11.52
C THR A 49 11.07 1.14 11.87
N MET A 50 10.92 0.19 10.95
CA MET A 50 10.30 -1.13 11.14
C MET A 50 11.30 -2.20 10.71
N PHE A 51 11.46 -3.26 11.50
CA PHE A 51 12.23 -4.41 11.04
C PHE A 51 11.39 -5.25 10.10
N ASN A 52 12.02 -5.69 9.01
CA ASN A 52 11.49 -6.74 8.19
C ASN A 52 10.04 -6.41 7.79
N SER A 53 9.82 -5.25 7.16
CA SER A 53 8.54 -4.94 6.53
C SER A 53 8.16 -6.11 5.62
N GLN A 54 7.16 -6.89 6.06
CA GLN A 54 6.72 -8.12 5.39
C GLN A 54 5.38 -7.91 4.69
N GLY A 55 5.13 -8.75 3.70
CA GLY A 55 3.86 -8.80 3.00
C GLY A 55 3.79 -7.87 1.78
N ARG A 56 2.57 -7.70 1.27
CA ARG A 56 2.32 -7.13 -0.07
C ARG A 56 2.17 -5.61 0.00
N LEU A 57 1.96 -4.99 -1.17
CA LEU A 57 1.94 -3.53 -1.35
C LEU A 57 1.13 -2.76 -0.29
N GLY A 58 -0.06 -3.23 0.08
CA GLY A 58 -0.88 -2.56 1.11
C GLY A 58 -0.21 -2.49 2.48
N ASN A 59 0.50 -3.55 2.88
CA ASN A 59 1.26 -3.57 4.14
C ASN A 59 2.46 -2.63 4.06
N GLN A 60 3.17 -2.64 2.93
CA GLN A 60 4.30 -1.74 2.71
C GLN A 60 3.88 -0.26 2.73
N MET A 61 2.74 0.07 2.13
CA MET A 61 2.15 1.42 2.22
C MET A 61 1.78 1.78 3.66
N MET A 62 1.32 0.82 4.45
CA MET A 62 0.99 1.01 5.85
C MET A 62 2.24 1.28 6.69
N ASP A 63 3.27 0.45 6.53
CA ASP A 63 4.55 0.59 7.22
C ASP A 63 5.17 1.96 6.90
N TYR A 64 5.13 2.36 5.63
CA TYR A 64 5.53 3.70 5.19
C TYR A 64 4.79 4.79 5.95
N ALA A 65 3.45 4.73 5.96
CA ALA A 65 2.63 5.76 6.57
C ALA A 65 2.90 5.87 8.07
N THR A 66 3.02 4.74 8.78
CA THR A 66 3.37 4.70 10.20
C THR A 66 4.72 5.34 10.47
N ILE A 67 5.78 4.93 9.77
CA ILE A 67 7.12 5.50 9.96
C ILE A 67 7.11 7.00 9.63
N TYR A 68 6.45 7.40 8.54
CA TYR A 68 6.37 8.78 8.10
C TYR A 68 5.76 9.68 9.17
N VAL A 69 4.57 9.34 9.67
CA VAL A 69 3.87 10.20 10.64
C VAL A 69 4.57 10.21 11.99
N VAL A 70 5.11 9.09 12.44
CA VAL A 70 5.79 9.01 13.74
C VAL A 70 7.10 9.78 13.70
N ALA A 71 7.88 9.65 12.62
CA ALA A 71 9.09 10.44 12.42
C ALA A 71 8.79 11.95 12.45
N ARG A 72 7.70 12.38 11.79
CA ARG A 72 7.24 13.78 11.79
C ARG A 72 6.83 14.27 13.19
N GLU A 73 6.06 13.49 13.94
CA GLU A 73 5.62 13.87 15.30
C GLU A 73 6.80 13.99 16.28
N LEU A 74 7.83 13.16 16.13
CA LEU A 74 8.98 13.14 17.03
C LEU A 74 10.13 14.06 16.59
N GLY A 75 10.12 14.51 15.33
CA GLY A 75 11.26 15.19 14.71
C GLY A 75 12.46 14.26 14.51
N TYR A 76 12.21 12.97 14.27
CA TYR A 76 13.23 11.93 14.09
C TYR A 76 13.41 11.65 12.59
N VAL A 77 14.48 10.96 12.22
CA VAL A 77 14.66 10.50 10.83
C VAL A 77 14.00 9.14 10.65
N GLY A 78 13.02 9.06 9.74
CA GLY A 78 12.36 7.82 9.37
C GLY A 78 13.12 7.06 8.30
N PHE A 79 13.23 5.74 8.42
CA PHE A 79 13.83 4.85 7.42
C PHE A 79 12.88 3.70 7.09
N LEU A 80 12.84 3.32 5.83
CA LEU A 80 12.16 2.10 5.37
C LEU A 80 13.19 1.00 5.20
N ASP A 81 12.87 -0.21 5.65
CA ASP A 81 13.62 -1.39 5.25
C ASP A 81 13.20 -1.85 3.81
N ASN A 82 13.08 -3.16 3.58
CA ASN A 82 12.76 -3.81 2.29
C ASN A 82 11.62 -3.23 1.43
N ALA A 83 10.74 -2.40 2.00
CA ALA A 83 9.66 -1.74 1.29
C ALA A 83 10.11 -0.58 0.38
N HIS A 84 11.27 0.05 0.65
CA HIS A 84 11.68 1.29 -0.03
C HIS A 84 11.67 1.15 -1.56
N ASP A 85 12.42 0.18 -2.08
CA ASP A 85 12.59 0.02 -3.53
C ASP A 85 11.27 -0.31 -4.24
N ASN A 86 10.42 -1.16 -3.64
CA ASN A 86 9.14 -1.52 -4.27
C ASN A 86 8.16 -0.34 -4.27
N LEU A 87 8.06 0.42 -3.17
CA LEU A 87 7.23 1.62 -3.12
C LEU A 87 7.74 2.69 -4.08
N ASN A 88 9.06 2.92 -4.11
CA ASN A 88 9.67 3.91 -4.99
C ASN A 88 9.51 3.52 -6.48
N ARG A 89 9.40 2.23 -6.80
CA ARG A 89 9.06 1.77 -8.16
C ARG A 89 7.61 2.11 -8.56
N ILE A 90 6.68 2.18 -7.62
CA ILE A 90 5.24 2.35 -7.88
C ILE A 90 4.83 3.83 -7.77
N PHE A 91 5.36 4.54 -6.79
CA PHE A 91 4.99 5.90 -6.43
C PHE A 91 6.12 6.89 -6.77
N LYS A 92 5.74 8.14 -7.04
CA LYS A 92 6.66 9.19 -7.51
C LYS A 92 7.48 9.83 -6.40
N HIS A 93 6.89 9.94 -5.21
CA HIS A 93 7.33 10.93 -4.22
C HIS A 93 7.83 10.33 -2.91
N ILE A 94 8.06 9.01 -2.84
CA ILE A 94 8.56 8.30 -1.66
C ILE A 94 9.79 9.01 -1.08
N GLU A 95 9.57 9.71 0.05
CA GLU A 95 10.55 10.56 0.72
C GLU A 95 11.44 9.75 1.66
N LEU A 96 10.86 8.78 2.38
CA LEU A 96 11.60 7.99 3.36
C LEU A 96 12.72 7.19 2.66
N PRO A 97 13.98 7.37 3.07
CA PRO A 97 15.11 6.63 2.52
C PRO A 97 15.09 5.15 2.91
N ASP A 98 15.80 4.33 2.11
CA ASP A 98 16.12 2.96 2.47
C ASP A 98 17.00 2.88 3.73
N LEU A 99 16.83 1.81 4.49
CA LEU A 99 17.57 1.49 5.70
C LEU A 99 18.98 1.05 5.30
N GLY A 100 19.84 2.04 5.11
CA GLY A 100 21.22 1.84 4.72
C GLY A 100 22.01 0.99 5.73
N GLU A 101 23.09 0.40 5.24
CA GLU A 101 23.94 -0.53 6.00
C GLU A 101 24.37 -0.02 7.39
N PRO A 102 24.80 1.25 7.56
CA PRO A 102 25.18 1.74 8.89
C PRO A 102 24.04 1.70 9.91
N CYS A 103 22.81 1.98 9.48
CA CYS A 103 21.65 1.88 10.36
C CYS A 103 21.28 0.42 10.63
N ARG A 104 21.32 -0.45 9.62
CA ARG A 104 21.08 -1.88 9.78
C ARG A 104 22.04 -2.52 10.78
N THR A 105 23.34 -2.30 10.63
CA THR A 105 24.36 -2.80 11.57
C THR A 105 24.14 -2.26 12.99
N ARG A 106 23.81 -0.97 13.15
CA ARG A 106 23.52 -0.39 14.48
C ARG A 106 22.33 -1.07 15.13
N LEU A 107 21.28 -1.27 14.36
CA LEU A 107 20.02 -1.84 14.78
C LEU A 107 20.21 -3.30 15.20
N GLU A 108 20.91 -4.10 14.39
CA GLU A 108 21.30 -5.46 14.74
C GLU A 108 22.06 -5.49 16.06
N LYS A 109 23.10 -4.65 16.23
CA LYS A 109 23.88 -4.55 17.48
C LYS A 109 23.02 -4.17 18.68
N SER A 110 22.19 -3.16 18.55
CA SER A 110 21.39 -2.62 19.67
C SER A 110 20.34 -3.62 20.15
N HIS A 111 19.86 -4.52 19.29
CA HIS A 111 18.91 -5.57 19.69
C HIS A 111 19.50 -6.62 20.64
N TRP A 112 20.83 -6.84 20.59
CA TRP A 112 21.48 -7.86 21.43
C TRP A 112 22.48 -7.28 22.44
N ASP A 113 22.85 -6.00 22.31
CA ASP A 113 23.89 -5.36 23.13
C ASP A 113 23.35 -4.25 24.03
N THR A 114 23.17 -4.57 25.31
CA THR A 114 22.76 -3.63 26.35
C THR A 114 23.86 -2.65 26.78
N THR A 115 25.10 -2.82 26.30
CA THR A 115 26.25 -1.97 26.68
C THR A 115 26.37 -0.69 25.86
N THR A 116 25.59 -0.57 24.77
CA THR A 116 25.63 0.58 23.86
C THR A 116 25.18 1.91 24.48
N GLY A 117 24.51 1.86 25.63
CA GLY A 117 23.96 3.04 26.32
C GLY A 117 22.81 3.74 25.57
N ARG A 118 22.40 3.23 24.40
CA ARG A 118 21.31 3.76 23.59
C ARG A 118 19.97 3.27 24.11
N LYS A 119 18.98 4.15 24.09
CA LYS A 119 17.62 3.82 24.51
C LYS A 119 16.80 3.34 23.32
N PHE A 120 16.54 2.05 23.31
CA PHE A 120 15.75 1.37 22.28
C PHE A 120 14.32 1.15 22.77
N LEU A 121 13.34 1.42 21.91
CA LEU A 121 11.95 1.11 22.16
C LEU A 121 11.37 0.32 21.00
N GLU A 122 11.05 -0.95 21.26
CA GLU A 122 10.18 -1.74 20.40
C GLU A 122 8.72 -1.44 20.76
N LEU A 123 8.01 -0.82 19.84
CA LEU A 123 6.58 -0.59 19.96
C LEU A 123 5.84 -1.73 19.26
N SER A 124 5.06 -2.46 20.06
CA SER A 124 3.86 -3.11 19.56
C SER A 124 2.65 -2.26 19.97
N TYR A 125 1.88 -1.77 19.00
CA TYR A 125 0.73 -0.95 19.25
C TYR A 125 -0.39 -1.84 19.79
N ASN A 126 -0.46 -1.97 21.11
CA ASN A 126 -1.73 -2.26 21.75
C ASN A 126 -2.69 -1.13 21.34
N ARG A 127 -3.89 -1.50 20.87
CA ARG A 127 -4.94 -0.67 20.24
C ARG A 127 -5.40 0.57 21.02
N SER A 128 -4.77 0.89 22.15
CA SER A 128 -5.25 1.75 23.23
C SER A 128 -4.34 2.95 23.57
N THR A 129 -3.18 3.14 22.94
CA THR A 129 -2.34 4.33 23.19
C THR A 129 -2.61 5.43 22.17
N ASN A 130 -2.88 6.65 22.63
CA ASN A 130 -3.03 7.80 21.70
C ASN A 130 -1.65 8.36 21.31
N ALA A 131 -1.64 9.20 20.26
CA ALA A 131 -0.47 9.90 19.75
C ALA A 131 0.38 10.60 20.83
N SER A 132 -0.28 11.21 21.81
CA SER A 132 0.39 11.98 22.86
C SER A 132 1.11 11.09 23.87
N ASP A 133 0.56 9.90 24.13
CA ASP A 133 1.20 8.91 25.00
C ASP A 133 2.38 8.25 24.30
N MET A 134 2.25 7.97 22.99
CA MET A 134 3.36 7.52 22.17
C MET A 134 4.51 8.53 22.18
N ALA A 135 4.23 9.81 21.93
CA ALA A 135 5.25 10.87 21.92
C ALA A 135 5.97 11.03 23.28
N LYS A 136 5.26 10.88 24.40
CA LYS A 136 5.87 10.91 25.74
C LYS A 136 6.80 9.72 25.98
N VAL A 137 6.38 8.52 25.56
CA VAL A 137 7.17 7.30 25.75
C VAL A 137 8.40 7.31 24.85
N THR A 138 8.26 7.75 23.60
CA THR A 138 9.34 7.75 22.59
C THR A 138 10.31 8.92 22.71
N ALA A 139 9.92 10.07 23.30
CA ALA A 139 10.78 11.25 23.41
C ALA A 139 12.08 11.00 24.19
N SER A 140 12.09 9.99 25.05
CA SER A 140 13.27 9.59 25.83
C SER A 140 14.17 8.58 25.11
N CYS A 141 13.77 8.06 23.95
CA CYS A 141 14.44 7.00 23.21
C CYS A 141 15.24 7.55 22.02
N ASP A 142 16.38 6.92 21.74
CA ASP A 142 17.20 7.25 20.57
C ASP A 142 16.69 6.51 19.33
N THR A 143 16.23 5.27 19.52
CA THR A 143 15.73 4.44 18.43
C THR A 143 14.32 3.98 18.75
N VAL A 144 13.38 4.30 17.86
CA VAL A 144 12.02 3.78 17.90
C VAL A 144 11.86 2.78 16.77
N VAL A 145 11.41 1.58 17.13
CA VAL A 145 11.20 0.50 16.18
C VAL A 145 9.81 -0.03 16.36
N PHE A 146 9.07 -0.12 15.27
CA PHE A 146 7.77 -0.78 15.26
C PHE A 146 7.93 -2.26 14.91
N GLY A 147 7.12 -3.08 15.60
CA GLY A 147 6.91 -4.46 15.22
C GLY A 147 6.18 -4.60 13.88
N HIS A 148 5.95 -5.85 13.46
CA HIS A 148 5.27 -6.12 12.20
C HIS A 148 3.81 -5.67 12.21
N TYR A 149 3.36 -5.05 11.12
CA TYR A 149 1.96 -4.67 10.87
C TYR A 149 1.36 -3.65 11.86
N GLU A 150 2.22 -2.85 12.51
CA GLU A 150 1.77 -1.84 13.45
C GLU A 150 1.12 -0.65 12.71
N TRP A 151 -0.12 -0.35 13.09
CA TRP A 151 -0.96 0.64 12.42
C TRP A 151 -1.43 1.71 13.40
N VAL A 152 -1.15 2.98 13.07
CA VAL A 152 -1.58 4.13 13.88
C VAL A 152 -2.50 5.06 13.07
N PRO A 153 -3.72 4.63 12.73
CA PRO A 153 -4.60 5.36 11.81
C PRO A 153 -4.94 6.77 12.28
N VAL A 154 -5.07 6.95 13.58
CA VAL A 154 -5.44 8.24 14.18
C VAL A 154 -4.42 9.33 13.82
N LEU A 155 -3.16 8.96 13.62
CA LEU A 155 -2.10 9.89 13.22
C LEU A 155 -2.17 10.23 11.74
N PHE A 156 -2.63 9.31 10.88
CA PHE A 156 -2.65 9.55 9.44
C PHE A 156 -3.57 10.68 9.04
N LEU A 157 -4.65 10.89 9.80
CA LEU A 157 -5.64 11.93 9.51
C LEU A 157 -5.01 13.33 9.47
N LYS A 158 -4.05 13.60 10.38
CA LYS A 158 -3.33 14.88 10.43
C LYS A 158 -2.39 15.07 9.23
N TYR A 159 -1.84 14.00 8.70
CA TYR A 159 -0.85 13.99 7.60
C TYR A 159 -1.43 13.51 6.27
N LEU A 160 -2.76 13.48 6.13
CA LEU A 160 -3.40 12.80 5.02
C LEU A 160 -3.02 13.40 3.66
N ASP A 161 -2.88 14.73 3.58
CA ASP A 161 -2.51 15.39 2.33
C ASP A 161 -1.04 15.16 1.97
N GLU A 162 -0.15 15.11 2.96
CA GLU A 162 1.24 14.70 2.76
C GLU A 162 1.29 13.25 2.26
N LEU A 163 0.61 12.32 2.94
CA LEU A 163 0.58 10.90 2.54
C LEU A 163 -0.01 10.71 1.12
N LYS A 164 -1.06 11.46 0.76
CA LYS A 164 -1.61 11.44 -0.61
C LYS A 164 -0.59 11.91 -1.64
N PHE A 165 0.21 12.94 -1.32
CA PHE A 165 1.29 13.39 -2.18
C PHE A 165 2.36 12.31 -2.34
N GLN A 166 2.79 11.68 -1.24
CA GLN A 166 3.78 10.60 -1.25
C GLN A 166 3.33 9.41 -2.12
N PHE A 167 2.04 9.04 -2.05
CA PHE A 167 1.45 7.92 -2.79
C PHE A 167 0.87 8.27 -4.17
N GLN A 168 1.33 9.34 -4.81
CA GLN A 168 1.01 9.56 -6.21
C GLN A 168 1.71 8.51 -7.09
N PHE A 169 0.94 7.77 -7.87
CA PHE A 169 1.44 6.75 -8.78
C PHE A 169 2.36 7.36 -9.86
N ARG A 170 3.36 6.59 -10.29
CA ARG A 170 4.17 6.92 -11.47
C ARG A 170 3.32 6.92 -12.74
N ASP A 171 3.76 7.71 -13.72
CA ASP A 171 3.00 7.94 -14.96
C ASP A 171 2.71 6.66 -15.72
N LEU A 172 3.61 5.66 -15.67
CA LEU A 172 3.36 4.36 -16.27
C LEU A 172 2.03 3.74 -15.78
N PHE A 173 1.81 3.71 -14.47
CA PHE A 173 0.60 3.12 -13.89
C PHE A 173 -0.63 4.00 -14.12
N MET A 174 -0.48 5.32 -14.00
CA MET A 174 -1.57 6.26 -14.27
C MET A 174 -2.03 6.21 -15.73
N ASN A 175 -1.09 6.23 -16.68
CA ASN A 175 -1.38 6.15 -18.10
C ASN A 175 -2.04 4.82 -18.45
N GLN A 176 -1.59 3.72 -17.85
CA GLN A 176 -2.23 2.41 -18.06
C GLN A 176 -3.68 2.41 -17.54
N ALA A 177 -3.92 2.91 -16.33
CA ALA A 177 -5.26 2.99 -15.75
C ALA A 177 -6.20 3.88 -16.60
N LEU A 178 -5.72 5.06 -17.02
CA LEU A 178 -6.48 5.99 -17.86
C LEU A 178 -6.75 5.39 -19.25
N THR A 179 -5.78 4.68 -19.84
CA THR A 179 -5.97 3.98 -21.12
C THR A 179 -7.03 2.89 -20.99
N THR A 180 -7.04 2.12 -19.90
CA THR A 180 -8.08 1.13 -19.65
C THR A 180 -9.46 1.78 -19.53
N ILE A 181 -9.58 2.88 -18.79
CA ILE A 181 -10.84 3.63 -18.66
C ILE A 181 -11.29 4.17 -20.03
N ASP A 182 -10.39 4.70 -20.84
CA ASP A 182 -10.69 5.18 -22.20
C ASP A 182 -11.18 4.05 -23.10
N LEU A 183 -10.49 2.90 -23.11
CA LEU A 183 -10.90 1.73 -23.89
C LEU A 183 -12.29 1.23 -23.51
N VAL A 184 -12.59 1.16 -22.21
CA VAL A 184 -13.93 0.79 -21.74
C VAL A 184 -14.96 1.84 -22.13
N SER A 185 -14.63 3.13 -22.01
CA SER A 185 -15.52 4.24 -22.40
C SER A 185 -15.89 4.18 -23.88
N ARG A 186 -14.95 3.76 -24.75
CA ARG A 186 -15.19 3.63 -26.20
C ARG A 186 -16.24 2.57 -26.56
N LEU A 187 -16.47 1.59 -25.69
CA LEU A 187 -17.54 0.58 -25.89
C LEU A 187 -18.94 1.19 -25.81
N TYR A 188 -19.05 2.40 -25.26
CA TYR A 188 -20.30 3.12 -25.05
C TYR A 188 -20.39 4.42 -25.87
N LEU A 189 -19.61 4.52 -26.96
CA LEU A 189 -19.71 5.65 -27.89
C LEU A 189 -21.12 5.77 -28.46
N GLY A 190 -21.67 6.98 -28.44
CA GLY A 190 -23.04 7.26 -28.86
C GLY A 190 -24.08 7.19 -27.72
N ASN A 191 -23.69 6.76 -26.51
CA ASN A 191 -24.54 6.93 -25.34
C ASN A 191 -24.62 8.41 -24.96
N THR A 192 -25.83 8.94 -24.81
CA THR A 192 -26.06 10.34 -24.40
C THR A 192 -26.04 10.51 -22.89
N ILE A 193 -26.10 9.41 -22.13
CA ILE A 193 -26.05 9.41 -20.66
C ILE A 193 -24.58 9.36 -20.21
N PRO A 194 -24.11 10.28 -19.34
CA PRO A 194 -22.74 10.26 -18.83
C PRO A 194 -22.39 8.97 -18.11
N LEU A 195 -21.18 8.44 -18.32
CA LEU A 195 -20.69 7.24 -17.64
C LEU A 195 -20.28 7.55 -16.20
N LEU A 196 -20.60 6.65 -15.27
CA LEU A 196 -20.11 6.66 -13.89
C LEU A 196 -19.35 5.35 -13.62
N PHE A 197 -18.05 5.44 -13.37
CA PHE A 197 -17.25 4.27 -13.02
C PHE A 197 -17.25 4.02 -11.52
N VAL A 198 -17.52 2.78 -11.12
CA VAL A 198 -17.49 2.31 -9.73
C VAL A 198 -16.49 1.18 -9.60
N GLY A 199 -15.44 1.37 -8.80
CA GLY A 199 -14.46 0.32 -8.52
C GLY A 199 -15.00 -0.71 -7.54
N VAL A 200 -14.80 -2.00 -7.83
CA VAL A 200 -15.16 -3.11 -6.96
C VAL A 200 -13.91 -3.93 -6.68
N HIS A 201 -13.47 -3.96 -5.42
CA HIS A 201 -12.31 -4.76 -5.02
C HIS A 201 -12.79 -6.02 -4.30
N VAL A 202 -12.45 -7.18 -4.84
CA VAL A 202 -12.80 -8.50 -4.30
C VAL A 202 -11.50 -9.16 -3.84
N ARG A 203 -11.24 -9.17 -2.53
CA ARG A 203 -10.04 -9.77 -1.95
C ARG A 203 -10.32 -11.22 -1.56
N ARG A 204 -9.61 -12.15 -2.19
CA ARG A 204 -9.69 -13.61 -2.01
C ARG A 204 -8.29 -14.16 -1.80
N GLY A 205 -7.82 -15.06 -2.66
CA GLY A 205 -6.48 -15.62 -2.61
C GLY A 205 -6.12 -16.19 -1.23
N ASP A 206 -4.91 -15.87 -0.77
CA ASP A 206 -4.39 -16.24 0.56
C ASP A 206 -5.21 -15.67 1.74
N TYR A 207 -6.02 -14.65 1.50
CA TYR A 207 -6.87 -14.05 2.52
C TYR A 207 -7.91 -15.04 3.04
N GLN A 208 -8.40 -15.95 2.19
CA GLN A 208 -9.37 -16.97 2.59
C GLN A 208 -8.84 -17.85 3.72
N ASN A 209 -7.64 -18.39 3.53
CA ASN A 209 -7.00 -19.26 4.51
C ASN A 209 -6.65 -18.47 5.77
N HIS A 210 -6.03 -17.30 5.62
CA HIS A 210 -5.65 -16.45 6.76
C HIS A 210 -6.86 -16.06 7.64
N PHE A 211 -7.99 -15.66 7.05
CA PHE A 211 -9.17 -15.25 7.81
C PHE A 211 -9.95 -16.42 8.41
N ASN A 212 -10.03 -17.53 7.69
CA ASN A 212 -10.71 -18.71 8.21
C ASN A 212 -9.93 -19.34 9.37
N ASP A 213 -8.60 -19.44 9.23
CA ASP A 213 -7.74 -20.11 10.19
C ASP A 213 -7.56 -19.29 11.47
N LEU A 214 -7.50 -17.95 11.38
CA LEU A 214 -7.26 -17.08 12.54
C LEU A 214 -8.52 -16.49 13.17
N TYR A 215 -9.54 -16.18 12.36
CA TYR A 215 -10.71 -15.44 12.82
C TYR A 215 -12.02 -16.22 12.67
N HIS A 216 -12.01 -17.39 12.02
CA HIS A 216 -13.20 -18.19 11.73
C HIS A 216 -14.32 -17.41 11.02
N ILE A 217 -13.93 -16.42 10.21
CA ILE A 217 -14.85 -15.56 9.47
C ILE A 217 -15.01 -16.11 8.05
N LYS A 218 -16.26 -16.31 7.63
CA LYS A 218 -16.57 -16.64 6.24
C LYS A 218 -16.37 -15.42 5.34
N LEU A 219 -15.79 -15.65 4.17
CA LEU A 219 -15.69 -14.62 3.14
C LEU A 219 -17.07 -14.14 2.71
N LEU A 220 -17.13 -12.87 2.28
CA LEU A 220 -18.35 -12.28 1.72
C LEU A 220 -18.76 -13.04 0.45
N GLY A 221 -20.00 -13.48 0.37
CA GLY A 221 -20.54 -14.16 -0.82
C GLY A 221 -20.74 -13.21 -2.01
N PRO A 222 -20.94 -13.74 -3.22
CA PRO A 222 -21.30 -12.93 -4.40
C PRO A 222 -22.49 -11.99 -4.16
N GLU A 223 -23.45 -12.40 -3.34
CA GLU A 223 -24.67 -11.66 -3.00
C GLU A 223 -24.36 -10.31 -2.34
N PHE A 224 -23.29 -10.24 -1.53
CA PHE A 224 -22.85 -8.97 -0.94
C PHE A 224 -22.46 -7.96 -2.03
N TYR A 225 -21.64 -8.41 -2.99
CA TYR A 225 -21.17 -7.56 -4.09
C TYR A 225 -22.31 -7.19 -5.03
N VAL A 226 -23.19 -8.13 -5.37
CA VAL A 226 -24.38 -7.87 -6.20
C VAL A 226 -25.27 -6.81 -5.55
N LYS A 227 -25.59 -6.97 -4.26
CA LYS A 227 -26.41 -5.99 -3.53
C LYS A 227 -25.76 -4.61 -3.45
N ALA A 228 -24.42 -4.56 -3.30
CA ALA A 228 -23.70 -3.30 -3.33
C ALA A 228 -23.74 -2.64 -4.73
N MET A 229 -23.58 -3.41 -5.80
CA MET A 229 -23.69 -2.91 -7.17
C MET A 229 -25.11 -2.42 -7.49
N GLU A 230 -26.14 -3.16 -7.06
CA GLU A 230 -27.55 -2.75 -7.18
C GLU A 230 -27.80 -1.40 -6.52
N TYR A 231 -27.28 -1.19 -5.30
CA TYR A 231 -27.39 0.10 -4.63
C TYR A 231 -26.83 1.27 -5.47
N PHE A 232 -25.68 1.10 -6.13
CA PHE A 232 -25.12 2.14 -7.00
C PHE A 232 -25.93 2.32 -8.28
N ASN A 233 -26.44 1.25 -8.87
CA ASN A 233 -27.34 1.35 -10.03
C ASN A 233 -28.61 2.13 -9.66
N ASP A 234 -29.30 1.74 -8.60
CA ASP A 234 -30.55 2.38 -8.17
C ASP A 234 -30.33 3.86 -7.84
N LYS A 235 -29.19 4.19 -7.23
CA LYS A 235 -28.89 5.57 -6.80
C LYS A 235 -28.52 6.51 -7.94
N TYR A 236 -27.93 6.01 -9.02
CA TYR A 236 -27.33 6.86 -10.05
C TYR A 236 -27.90 6.66 -11.47
N SER A 237 -28.72 5.63 -11.71
CA SER A 237 -29.25 5.28 -13.04
C SER A 237 -30.09 6.37 -13.70
N ASP A 238 -30.71 7.26 -12.93
CA ASP A 238 -31.47 8.39 -13.47
C ASP A 238 -30.62 9.39 -14.27
N LYS A 239 -29.32 9.47 -13.95
CA LYS A 239 -28.39 10.48 -14.51
C LYS A 239 -27.15 9.88 -15.15
N HIS A 240 -26.83 8.64 -14.83
CA HIS A 240 -25.58 8.01 -15.22
C HIS A 240 -25.77 6.57 -15.67
N LEU A 241 -24.99 6.17 -16.67
CA LEU A 241 -24.76 4.76 -16.95
C LEU A 241 -23.63 4.27 -16.05
N VAL A 242 -23.96 3.43 -15.07
CA VAL A 242 -23.01 2.94 -14.08
C VAL A 242 -22.22 1.75 -14.66
N ILE A 243 -20.90 1.84 -14.61
CA ILE A 243 -19.96 0.82 -15.09
C ILE A 243 -19.11 0.35 -13.90
N PHE A 244 -19.16 -0.95 -13.61
CA PHE A 244 -18.38 -1.54 -12.52
C PHE A 244 -17.02 -2.05 -13.01
N LEU A 245 -15.94 -1.56 -12.40
CA LEU A 245 -14.58 -2.00 -12.65
C LEU A 245 -14.16 -2.94 -11.51
N ALA A 246 -14.33 -4.24 -11.72
CA ALA A 246 -13.99 -5.26 -10.73
C ALA A 246 -12.51 -5.66 -10.80
N VAL A 247 -11.85 -5.66 -9.64
CA VAL A 247 -10.47 -6.11 -9.44
C VAL A 247 -10.49 -7.22 -8.40
N THR A 248 -9.97 -8.38 -8.77
CA THR A 248 -9.91 -9.57 -7.93
C THR A 248 -8.58 -10.28 -8.12
N ASP A 249 -8.11 -10.94 -7.07
CA ASP A 249 -7.00 -11.89 -7.11
C ASP A 249 -7.47 -13.35 -7.25
N ASP A 250 -8.79 -13.56 -7.34
CA ASP A 250 -9.42 -14.83 -7.72
C ASP A 250 -10.51 -14.58 -8.78
N ASN A 251 -10.23 -15.02 -10.00
CA ASN A 251 -11.13 -14.85 -11.14
C ASN A 251 -12.38 -15.74 -11.06
N ASP A 252 -12.35 -16.80 -10.27
CA ASP A 252 -13.47 -17.74 -10.15
C ASP A 252 -14.41 -17.36 -9.00
N TRP A 253 -14.05 -16.34 -8.20
CA TRP A 253 -14.82 -15.87 -7.05
C TRP A 253 -15.23 -17.01 -6.11
N ARG A 254 -14.30 -17.95 -5.88
CA ARG A 254 -14.50 -19.12 -5.04
C ARG A 254 -14.48 -18.77 -3.54
#